data_AF-A0A6A3BG51-F1
#
_entry.id   AF-A0A6A3BG51-F1
#
_cell.length_a   1.000
_cell.length_b   1.000
_cell.length_c   1.000
_cell.angle_alpha   90.00
_cell.angle_beta   90.00
_cell.angle_gamma   90.00
#
_symmetry.space_group_name_H-M   'P 1'
#
loop_
_entity.id
_entity.type
_entity.pdbx_description
1 polymer ?
#
loop_
_entity_poly.entity_id
_entity_poly.type
_entity_poly.pdbx_seq_one_letter_code
_entity_poly.pdbx_strand_id
1 'polypeptide(L)'
;MGFWFGLWSSVFVFNFNGIQTFFLLSIIFFLSSQFRFSGAQTWIKAGYCYANGEFPIQDINSALFTHLSCAFAEVNASNYQLSIPSASEQYFSTFATIVKRRNPSVKPLLSVWNGISATGKAISGEKVNDSVLSSMVSSSSTRMSFIDSSMKAARRYAFHGIDLLWVWPNSTDLPNICNTLI
;
A
#
# COMPACT_ATOMS: atom_id res chain seq x y z
N MET A 1 -18.80 80.93 -25.90
CA MET A 1 -17.52 80.55 -25.25
C MET A 1 -17.84 79.39 -24.32
N GLY A 2 -17.61 78.14 -24.73
CA GLY A 2 -16.43 77.33 -24.36
C GLY A 2 -16.61 76.79 -22.93
N PHE A 3 -16.58 75.49 -22.62
CA PHE A 3 -15.60 74.47 -23.01
C PHE A 3 -16.15 73.04 -22.81
N TRP A 4 -15.61 72.13 -23.61
CA TRP A 4 -15.76 70.67 -23.61
C TRP A 4 -15.32 69.98 -22.30
N PHE A 5 -16.00 68.90 -21.91
CA PHE A 5 -15.49 67.87 -20.98
C PHE A 5 -15.03 66.64 -21.79
N GLY A 6 -13.72 66.39 -21.84
CA GLY A 6 -13.12 65.21 -22.49
C GLY A 6 -12.84 64.09 -21.48
N LEU A 7 -13.28 62.88 -21.81
CA LEU A 7 -13.02 61.63 -21.10
C LEU A 7 -11.53 61.31 -20.97
N TRP A 8 -11.12 60.79 -19.82
CA TRP A 8 -9.92 59.94 -19.69
C TRP A 8 -10.29 58.65 -18.95
N SER A 9 -10.58 57.59 -19.71
CA SER A 9 -10.51 56.21 -19.22
C SER A 9 -9.28 55.56 -19.85
N SER A 10 -8.17 55.49 -19.11
CA SER A 10 -6.99 54.77 -19.56
C SER A 10 -7.25 53.27 -19.43
N VAL A 11 -7.66 52.63 -20.53
CA VAL A 11 -7.62 51.17 -20.66
C VAL A 11 -6.17 50.79 -20.93
N PHE A 12 -5.50 50.19 -19.94
CA PHE A 12 -4.18 49.60 -20.14
C PHE A 12 -4.32 48.35 -21.02
N VAL A 13 -4.06 48.50 -22.32
CA VAL A 13 -3.86 47.36 -23.22
C VAL A 13 -2.43 46.88 -23.05
N PHE A 14 -2.24 45.79 -22.32
CA PHE A 14 -0.93 45.13 -22.23
C PHE A 14 -0.64 44.43 -23.56
N ASN A 15 0.29 44.96 -24.33
CA ASN A 15 0.77 44.35 -25.57
C ASN A 15 1.91 43.38 -25.23
N PHE A 16 1.61 42.09 -25.17
CA PHE A 16 2.59 41.05 -24.87
C PHE A 16 3.25 40.58 -26.17
N ASN A 17 4.57 40.75 -26.30
CA ASN A 17 5.34 40.20 -27.43
C ASN A 17 5.37 38.66 -27.35
N GLY A 18 5.49 37.97 -28.50
CA GLY A 18 5.46 36.51 -28.60
C GLY A 18 6.46 35.76 -27.70
N ILE A 19 7.59 36.39 -27.38
CA ILE A 19 8.59 35.86 -26.44
C ILE A 19 8.04 35.86 -25.01
N GLN A 20 7.34 36.91 -24.60
CA GLN A 20 6.80 37.08 -23.26
C GLN A 20 5.65 36.10 -22.98
N THR A 21 4.81 35.83 -23.98
CA THR A 21 3.79 34.77 -23.92
C THR A 21 4.39 33.37 -23.83
N PHE A 22 5.48 33.10 -24.56
CA PHE A 22 6.18 31.81 -24.47
C PHE A 22 6.80 31.59 -23.08
N PHE A 23 7.42 32.61 -22.49
CA PHE A 23 7.94 32.53 -21.12
C PHE A 23 6.83 32.29 -20.10
N LEU A 24 5.70 32.98 -20.22
CA LEU A 24 4.54 32.79 -19.34
C LEU A 24 3.98 31.37 -19.43
N LEU A 25 3.82 30.82 -20.64
CA LEU A 25 3.36 29.44 -20.82
C LEU A 25 4.35 28.41 -20.27
N SER A 26 5.65 28.64 -20.45
CA SER A 26 6.71 27.78 -19.91
C SER A 26 6.71 27.78 -18.37
N ILE A 27 6.50 28.95 -17.76
CA ILE A 27 6.35 29.10 -16.31
C ILE A 27 5.09 28.38 -15.82
N ILE A 28 3.95 28.52 -16.50
CA ILE A 28 2.70 27.82 -16.12
C ILE A 28 2.87 26.30 -16.24
N PHE A 29 3.49 25.80 -17.32
CA PHE A 29 3.80 24.38 -17.49
C PHE A 29 4.75 23.86 -16.40
N PHE A 30 5.78 24.64 -16.07
CA PHE A 30 6.70 24.31 -14.99
C PHE A 30 5.99 24.31 -13.63
N LEU A 31 5.21 25.34 -13.28
CA LEU A 31 4.45 25.37 -12.02
C LEU A 31 3.41 24.27 -11.93
N SER A 32 2.70 23.95 -13.02
CA SER A 32 1.73 22.84 -13.05
C SER A 32 2.39 21.47 -12.87
N SER A 33 3.64 21.29 -13.32
CA SER A 33 4.43 20.09 -13.00
C SER A 33 4.81 19.99 -11.51
N GLN A 34 4.86 21.12 -10.79
CA GLN A 34 5.13 21.19 -9.35
C GLN A 34 3.88 21.09 -8.49
N PHE A 35 2.68 21.25 -9.08
CA PHE A 35 1.41 21.03 -8.37
C PHE A 35 1.23 19.55 -8.10
N ARG A 36 1.78 19.09 -6.98
CA ARG A 36 1.35 17.83 -6.38
C ARG A 36 -0.07 18.04 -5.87
N PHE A 37 -1.04 17.34 -6.47
CA PHE A 37 -2.37 17.23 -5.89
C PHE A 37 -2.21 16.72 -4.46
N SER A 38 -2.49 17.58 -3.47
CA SER A 38 -2.66 17.13 -2.09
C SER A 38 -3.97 16.34 -2.09
N GLY A 39 -3.88 15.03 -2.31
CA GLY A 39 -5.04 14.16 -2.21
C GLY A 39 -5.67 14.35 -0.84
N ALA A 40 -6.95 14.70 -0.79
CA ALA A 40 -7.73 14.63 0.43
C ALA A 40 -7.54 13.23 1.05
N GLN A 41 -7.50 13.13 2.37
CA GLN A 41 -7.33 11.86 3.07
C GLN A 41 -8.51 10.94 2.71
N THR A 42 -8.32 10.08 1.72
CA THR A 42 -9.36 9.17 1.23
C THR A 42 -9.55 8.06 2.25
N TRP A 43 -10.80 7.80 2.62
CA TRP A 43 -11.16 6.67 3.47
C TRP A 43 -10.56 5.36 2.95
N ILE A 44 -9.92 4.60 3.84
CA ILE A 44 -9.45 3.25 3.52
C ILE A 44 -10.65 2.30 3.59
N LYS A 45 -11.07 1.81 2.43
CA LYS A 45 -11.96 0.65 2.31
C LYS A 45 -11.10 -0.57 2.06
N ALA A 46 -10.94 -1.43 3.07
CA ALA A 46 -10.10 -2.62 3.01
C ALA A 46 -10.95 -3.90 3.04
N GLY A 47 -10.47 -4.95 2.38
CA GLY A 47 -11.08 -6.28 2.41
C GLY A 47 -10.00 -7.37 2.38
N TYR A 48 -10.35 -8.55 2.87
CA TYR A 48 -9.48 -9.73 2.85
C TYR A 48 -9.99 -10.76 1.85
N CYS A 49 -9.05 -11.36 1.12
CA CYS A 49 -9.30 -12.39 0.14
C CYS A 49 -8.43 -13.60 0.47
N TYR A 50 -9.08 -14.66 0.93
CA TYR A 50 -8.41 -15.88 1.34
C TYR A 50 -8.13 -16.77 0.12
N ALA A 51 -6.88 -17.19 -0.05
CA ALA A 51 -6.44 -18.06 -1.14
C ALA A 51 -7.13 -19.43 -1.12
N ASN A 52 -7.47 -19.92 0.07
CA ASN A 52 -8.19 -21.18 0.28
C ASN A 52 -9.71 -20.97 0.48
N GLY A 53 -10.21 -19.76 0.18
CA GLY A 53 -11.61 -19.43 0.35
C GLY A 53 -12.48 -20.00 -0.79
N GLU A 54 -13.79 -20.06 -0.53
CA GLU A 54 -14.79 -20.57 -1.48
C GLU A 54 -15.09 -19.58 -2.63
N PHE A 55 -14.60 -18.34 -2.55
CA PHE A 55 -14.92 -17.28 -3.50
C PHE A 55 -13.78 -17.07 -4.52
N PRO A 56 -14.06 -17.25 -5.83
CA PRO A 56 -13.09 -16.96 -6.89
C PRO A 56 -12.65 -15.49 -6.88
N ILE A 57 -11.36 -15.24 -7.11
CA ILE A 57 -10.82 -13.85 -7.20
C ILE A 57 -11.56 -13.03 -8.27
N GLN A 58 -12.02 -13.70 -9.33
CA GLN A 58 -12.70 -13.09 -10.47
C GLN A 58 -14.04 -12.44 -10.10
N ASP A 59 -14.68 -12.93 -9.04
CA ASP A 59 -15.99 -12.46 -8.61
C ASP A 59 -15.90 -11.25 -7.68
N ILE A 60 -14.72 -10.95 -7.14
CA ILE A 60 -14.49 -9.81 -6.26
C ILE A 60 -14.83 -8.51 -6.99
N ASN A 61 -15.74 -7.72 -6.42
CA ASN A 61 -16.01 -6.36 -6.89
C ASN A 61 -15.00 -5.38 -6.26
N SER A 62 -13.80 -5.31 -6.85
CA SER A 62 -12.73 -4.46 -6.34
C SER A 62 -13.02 -2.95 -6.41
N ALA A 63 -14.06 -2.51 -7.13
CA ALA A 63 -14.50 -1.12 -7.16
C ALA A 63 -15.02 -0.62 -5.80
N LEU A 64 -15.40 -1.54 -4.90
CA LEU A 64 -15.84 -1.22 -3.54
C LEU A 64 -14.67 -0.92 -2.59
N PHE A 65 -13.43 -1.25 -2.98
CA PHE A 65 -12.27 -1.23 -2.12
C PHE A 65 -11.18 -0.28 -2.61
N THR A 66 -10.44 0.26 -1.66
CA THR A 66 -9.17 0.97 -1.90
C THR A 66 -7.97 0.05 -1.74
N HIS A 67 -8.07 -0.91 -0.82
CA HIS A 67 -7.03 -1.88 -0.50
C HIS A 67 -7.64 -3.28 -0.40
N LEU A 68 -6.92 -4.30 -0.87
CA LEU A 68 -7.34 -5.69 -0.77
C LEU A 68 -6.17 -6.56 -0.34
N SER A 69 -6.29 -7.24 0.79
CA SER A 69 -5.28 -8.15 1.32
C SER A 69 -5.46 -9.56 0.77
N CYS A 70 -4.43 -10.10 0.13
CA CYS A 70 -4.34 -11.49 -0.28
C CYS A 70 -3.76 -12.32 0.88
N ALA A 71 -4.54 -13.27 1.37
CA ALA A 71 -4.29 -13.98 2.63
C ALA A 71 -4.21 -15.50 2.41
N PHE A 72 -3.30 -16.26 3.02
CA PHE A 72 -2.16 -15.82 3.81
C PHE A 72 -0.86 -16.43 3.28
N ALA A 73 0.19 -15.62 3.26
CA ALA A 73 1.56 -16.12 3.27
C ALA A 73 1.97 -16.43 4.72
N GLU A 74 3.05 -17.19 4.84
CA GLU A 74 3.57 -17.69 6.11
C GLU A 74 5.01 -17.23 6.32
N VAL A 75 5.56 -17.51 7.50
CA VAL A 75 6.99 -17.34 7.79
C VAL A 75 7.61 -18.71 7.96
N ASN A 76 8.67 -18.99 7.21
CA ASN A 76 9.41 -20.23 7.34
C ASN A 76 10.19 -20.26 8.66
N ALA A 77 9.94 -21.26 9.50
CA ALA A 77 10.53 -21.36 10.84
C ALA A 77 12.05 -21.54 10.85
N SER A 78 12.65 -22.04 9.77
CA SER A 78 14.07 -22.37 9.71
C SER A 78 14.95 -21.19 9.30
N ASN A 79 14.43 -20.28 8.47
CA ASN A 79 15.20 -19.16 7.92
C ASN A 79 14.53 -17.78 8.07
N TYR A 80 13.31 -17.74 8.64
CA TYR A 80 12.50 -16.55 8.90
C TYR A 80 12.18 -15.74 7.64
N GLN A 81 12.19 -16.37 6.47
CA GLN A 81 11.76 -15.75 5.22
C GLN A 81 10.25 -15.91 5.04
N LEU A 82 9.65 -14.95 4.33
CA LEU A 82 8.29 -15.07 3.84
C LEU A 82 8.18 -16.27 2.90
N SER A 83 7.17 -17.09 3.11
CA SER A 83 6.88 -18.29 2.33
C SER A 83 5.44 -18.27 1.86
N ILE A 84 5.21 -18.51 0.57
CA ILE A 84 3.87 -18.70 0.02
C ILE A 84 3.68 -20.20 -0.18
N PRO A 85 2.64 -20.83 0.41
CA PRO A 85 2.36 -22.24 0.19
C PRO A 85 2.18 -22.54 -1.29
N SER A 86 2.80 -23.62 -1.80
CA SER A 86 2.76 -23.96 -3.23
C SER A 86 1.33 -24.12 -3.76
N ALA A 87 0.41 -24.63 -2.94
CA ALA A 87 -1.01 -24.75 -3.28
C ALA A 87 -1.69 -23.40 -3.56
N SER A 88 -1.18 -22.31 -2.99
CA SER A 88 -1.72 -20.96 -3.13
C SER A 88 -0.89 -20.08 -4.07
N GLU A 89 0.24 -20.54 -4.61
CA GLU A 89 1.16 -19.70 -5.40
C GLU A 89 0.49 -19.11 -6.67
N GLN A 90 -0.35 -19.90 -7.35
CA GLN A 90 -1.11 -19.40 -8.50
C GLN A 90 -2.11 -18.30 -8.10
N TYR A 91 -2.73 -18.43 -6.92
CA TYR A 91 -3.63 -17.41 -6.39
C TYR A 91 -2.89 -16.10 -6.15
N PHE A 92 -1.76 -16.14 -5.42
CA PHE A 92 -0.95 -14.95 -5.13
C PHE A 92 -0.39 -14.29 -6.39
N SER A 93 0.08 -15.08 -7.36
CA SER A 93 0.68 -14.55 -8.59
C SER A 93 -0.31 -13.85 -9.52
N THR A 94 -1.60 -14.23 -9.47
CA THR A 94 -2.64 -13.64 -10.33
C THR A 94 -3.48 -12.58 -9.62
N PHE A 95 -3.46 -12.54 -8.29
CA PHE A 95 -4.31 -11.69 -7.45
C PHE A 95 -4.28 -10.21 -7.87
N ALA A 96 -3.09 -9.59 -7.85
CA ALA A 96 -2.92 -8.17 -8.15
C ALA A 96 -3.45 -7.80 -9.54
N THR A 97 -3.18 -8.65 -10.53
CA THR A 97 -3.66 -8.47 -11.91
C THR A 97 -5.18 -8.52 -11.97
N ILE A 98 -5.82 -9.50 -11.32
CA ILE A 98 -7.27 -9.68 -11.39
C ILE A 98 -8.00 -8.52 -10.71
N VAL A 99 -7.61 -8.16 -9.48
CA VAL A 99 -8.32 -7.09 -8.74
C VAL A 99 -8.18 -5.73 -9.42
N LYS A 100 -7.05 -5.49 -10.12
CA LYS A 100 -6.83 -4.25 -10.88
C LYS A 100 -7.65 -4.15 -12.17
N ARG A 101 -8.19 -5.26 -12.70
CA ARG A 101 -9.05 -5.21 -13.91
C ARG A 101 -10.31 -4.39 -13.70
N ARG A 102 -10.98 -4.55 -12.56
CA ARG A 102 -12.21 -3.82 -12.22
C ARG A 102 -11.94 -2.47 -11.53
N ASN A 103 -10.80 -2.34 -10.83
CA ASN A 103 -10.39 -1.11 -10.18
C ASN A 103 -8.87 -0.92 -10.31
N PRO A 104 -8.36 -0.22 -11.34
CA PRO A 104 -6.93 -0.02 -11.54
C PRO A 104 -6.21 0.68 -10.38
N SER A 105 -6.95 1.45 -9.58
CA SER A 105 -6.44 2.22 -8.45
C SER A 105 -6.39 1.41 -7.14
N VAL A 106 -6.92 0.19 -7.11
CA VAL A 106 -6.87 -0.66 -5.91
C VAL A 106 -5.43 -1.02 -5.57
N LYS A 107 -5.11 -1.01 -4.27
CA LYS A 107 -3.80 -1.37 -3.73
C LYS A 107 -3.84 -2.78 -3.14
N PRO A 108 -3.41 -3.82 -3.88
CA PRO A 108 -3.29 -5.16 -3.33
C PRO A 108 -2.18 -5.21 -2.26
N LEU A 109 -2.45 -5.86 -1.13
CA LEU A 109 -1.51 -6.10 -0.04
C LEU A 109 -1.26 -7.60 0.11
N LEU A 110 -0.04 -8.00 0.46
CA LEU A 110 0.31 -9.38 0.77
C LEU A 110 0.19 -9.57 2.28
N SER A 111 -0.74 -10.41 2.72
CA SER A 111 -0.98 -10.63 4.14
C SER A 111 -0.24 -11.86 4.66
N VAL A 112 0.42 -11.72 5.81
CA VAL A 112 1.24 -12.75 6.46
C VAL A 112 0.60 -13.15 7.79
N TRP A 113 0.51 -14.45 8.04
CA TRP A 113 -0.03 -15.01 9.28
C TRP A 113 0.78 -16.25 9.73
N ASN A 114 0.75 -16.58 11.02
CA ASN A 114 1.39 -17.79 11.56
C ASN A 114 0.45 -18.99 11.71
N GLY A 115 -0.74 -18.91 11.11
CA GLY A 115 -1.69 -20.01 11.02
C GLY A 115 -2.60 -20.19 12.24
N ILE A 116 -3.61 -21.04 12.05
CA ILE A 116 -4.70 -21.23 13.01
C ILE A 116 -4.25 -21.89 14.31
N SER A 117 -3.24 -22.76 14.26
CA SER A 117 -2.74 -23.48 15.44
C SER A 117 -2.12 -22.53 16.46
N ALA A 118 -1.21 -21.66 16.02
CA ALA A 118 -0.56 -20.69 16.89
C ALA A 118 -1.55 -19.62 17.38
N THR A 119 -2.49 -19.21 16.52
CA THR A 119 -3.58 -18.28 16.92
C THR A 119 -4.54 -18.92 17.92
N GLY A 120 -4.90 -20.19 17.73
CA GLY A 120 -5.78 -20.95 18.63
C GLY A 120 -5.20 -21.05 20.03
N LYS A 121 -3.90 -21.36 20.14
CA LYS A 121 -3.17 -21.34 21.43
C LYS A 121 -3.18 -19.97 22.10
N ALA A 122 -2.98 -18.90 21.31
CA ALA A 122 -3.02 -17.55 21.83
C ALA A 122 -4.42 -17.19 22.37
N ILE A 123 -5.49 -17.60 21.66
CA ILE A 123 -6.88 -17.35 22.07
C ILE A 123 -7.28 -18.21 23.28
N SER A 124 -6.78 -19.45 23.39
CA SER A 124 -7.05 -20.34 24.53
C SER A 124 -6.31 -19.94 25.81
N GLY A 125 -5.41 -18.95 25.75
CA GLY A 125 -4.59 -18.52 26.88
C GLY A 125 -3.41 -19.45 27.17
N GLU A 126 -3.14 -20.42 26.28
CA GLU A 126 -1.93 -21.21 26.34
C GLU A 126 -0.72 -20.33 26.07
N LYS A 127 0.34 -20.52 26.86
CA LYS A 127 1.61 -19.84 26.63
C LYS A 127 2.17 -20.24 25.26
N VAL A 128 2.08 -19.32 24.30
CA VAL A 128 2.74 -19.44 23.00
C VAL A 128 4.22 -19.09 23.21
N ASN A 129 4.99 -20.04 23.73
CA ASN A 129 6.41 -19.82 24.01
C ASN A 129 7.26 -19.70 22.72
N ASP A 130 6.82 -20.34 21.62
CA ASP A 130 7.61 -20.47 20.39
C ASP A 130 6.78 -20.15 19.14
N SER A 131 6.24 -18.94 19.04
CA SER A 131 5.69 -18.45 17.77
C SER A 131 6.84 -18.17 16.80
N VAL A 132 6.74 -18.66 15.56
CA VAL A 132 7.70 -18.32 14.49
C VAL A 132 7.82 -16.80 14.31
N LEU A 133 6.74 -16.05 14.53
CA LEU A 133 6.77 -14.58 14.48
C LEU A 133 7.56 -13.97 15.64
N SER A 134 7.49 -14.55 16.85
CA SER A 134 8.30 -14.12 17.99
C SER A 134 9.78 -14.33 17.72
N SER A 135 10.16 -15.51 17.23
CA SER A 135 11.54 -15.77 16.81
C SER A 135 11.99 -14.86 15.67
N MET A 136 11.13 -14.60 14.68
CA MET A 136 11.43 -13.69 13.56
C MET A 136 11.73 -12.27 14.04
N VAL A 137 10.94 -11.72 14.97
CA VAL A 137 11.17 -10.35 15.46
C VAL A 137 12.30 -10.24 16.48
N SER A 138 12.71 -11.34 17.11
CA SER A 138 13.64 -11.36 18.26
C SER A 138 15.04 -10.79 17.99
N SER A 139 15.53 -10.82 16.75
CA SER A 139 16.87 -10.35 16.40
C SER A 139 16.90 -9.55 15.11
N SER A 140 17.93 -8.70 14.95
CA SER A 140 18.05 -7.87 13.74
C SER A 140 18.27 -8.71 12.47
N SER A 141 18.99 -9.84 12.56
CA SER A 141 19.26 -10.70 11.40
C SER A 141 18.00 -11.42 10.94
N THR A 142 17.21 -11.96 11.87
CA THR A 142 15.96 -12.65 11.54
C THR A 142 14.90 -11.69 10.99
N ARG A 143 14.82 -10.46 11.54
CA ARG A 143 13.99 -9.39 10.98
C ARG A 143 14.40 -9.03 9.56
N MET A 144 15.70 -8.88 9.31
CA MET A 144 16.21 -8.54 7.97
C MET A 144 15.89 -9.64 6.95
N SER A 145 16.02 -10.92 7.32
CA SER A 145 15.59 -12.04 6.46
C SER A 145 14.12 -11.96 6.06
N PHE A 146 13.24 -11.61 7.02
CA PHE A 146 11.81 -11.42 6.75
C PHE A 146 11.53 -10.19 5.86
N ILE A 147 12.12 -9.05 6.18
CA ILE A 147 11.95 -7.79 5.42
C ILE A 147 12.40 -7.99 3.96
N ASP A 148 13.59 -8.55 3.75
CA ASP A 148 14.13 -8.73 2.39
C ASP A 148 13.29 -9.70 1.55
N SER A 149 12.89 -10.83 2.14
CA SER A 149 12.08 -11.83 1.44
C SER A 149 10.67 -11.34 1.15
N SER A 150 10.04 -10.62 2.09
CA SER A 150 8.72 -10.04 1.90
C SER A 150 8.70 -8.94 0.84
N MET A 151 9.72 -8.06 0.82
CA MET A 151 9.89 -7.07 -0.25
C MET A 151 10.09 -7.72 -1.61
N LYS A 152 10.90 -8.79 -1.70
CA LYS A 152 11.08 -9.55 -2.95
C LYS A 152 9.78 -10.16 -3.43
N ALA A 153 9.00 -10.79 -2.53
CA ALA A 153 7.71 -11.38 -2.86
C ALA A 153 6.68 -10.32 -3.31
N ALA A 154 6.57 -9.20 -2.58
CA ALA A 154 5.66 -8.12 -2.95
C ALA A 154 5.95 -7.58 -4.35
N ARG A 155 7.23 -7.34 -4.67
CA ARG A 155 7.65 -6.89 -6.01
C ARG A 155 7.37 -7.96 -7.08
N ARG A 156 7.72 -9.22 -6.81
CA ARG A 156 7.53 -10.35 -7.73
C ARG A 156 6.06 -10.53 -8.14
N TYR A 157 5.13 -10.37 -7.20
CA TYR A 157 3.70 -10.60 -7.41
C TYR A 157 2.87 -9.30 -7.46
N ALA A 158 3.52 -8.15 -7.67
CA ALA A 158 2.90 -6.84 -7.84
C ALA A 158 1.99 -6.34 -6.69
N PHE A 159 2.32 -6.72 -5.45
CA PHE A 159 1.70 -6.16 -4.24
C PHE A 159 2.27 -4.79 -3.91
N HIS A 160 1.43 -3.91 -3.36
CA HIS A 160 1.76 -2.52 -3.00
C HIS A 160 2.24 -2.39 -1.55
N GLY A 161 2.10 -3.45 -0.75
CA GLY A 161 2.52 -3.46 0.63
C GLY A 161 2.38 -4.85 1.26
N ILE A 162 2.86 -4.95 2.49
CA ILE A 162 2.76 -6.12 3.35
C ILE A 162 1.81 -5.79 4.49
N ASP A 163 1.01 -6.77 4.88
CA ASP A 163 0.09 -6.74 6.01
C ASP A 163 0.48 -7.89 6.96
N LEU A 164 0.72 -7.60 8.24
CA LEU A 164 1.15 -8.60 9.22
C LEU A 164 0.03 -8.86 10.23
N LEU A 165 -0.62 -10.02 10.12
CA LEU A 165 -1.65 -10.46 11.04
C LEU A 165 -1.05 -11.33 12.15
N TRP A 166 -0.91 -10.76 13.36
CA TRP A 166 -0.41 -11.49 14.53
C TRP A 166 -1.36 -11.32 15.73
N VAL A 167 -1.92 -12.44 16.16
CA VAL A 167 -2.87 -12.53 17.29
C VAL A 167 -2.38 -13.60 18.27
N TRP A 168 -1.79 -13.27 19.43
CA TRP A 168 -1.31 -11.94 19.86
C TRP A 168 0.20 -12.00 20.13
N PRO A 169 0.92 -10.89 19.91
CA PRO A 169 2.29 -10.78 20.39
C PRO A 169 2.33 -10.70 21.91
N ASN A 170 3.38 -11.25 22.53
CA ASN A 170 3.60 -11.13 23.96
C ASN A 170 4.26 -9.78 24.31
N SER A 171 4.38 -9.45 25.60
CA SER A 171 4.97 -8.18 26.04
C SER A 171 6.43 -7.98 25.61
N THR A 172 7.20 -9.08 25.45
CA THR A 172 8.59 -9.04 24.98
C THR A 172 8.71 -8.87 23.47
N ASP A 173 7.67 -9.20 22.70
CA ASP A 173 7.63 -9.05 21.25
C ASP A 173 7.32 -7.60 20.85
N LEU A 174 6.48 -6.88 21.62
CA LEU A 174 5.99 -5.54 21.28
C LEU A 174 7.09 -4.54 20.90
N PRO A 175 8.20 -4.39 21.66
CA PRO A 175 9.27 -3.48 21.28
C PRO A 175 9.97 -3.87 19.96
N ASN A 176 10.04 -5.18 19.70
CA ASN A 176 10.70 -5.71 18.50
C ASN A 176 9.84 -5.57 17.24
N ILE A 177 8.51 -5.62 17.38
CA ILE A 177 7.57 -5.41 16.27
C ILE A 177 7.71 -4.01 15.69
N CYS A 178 7.85 -2.99 16.55
CA CYS A 178 8.09 -1.62 16.10
C CYS A 178 9.34 -1.52 15.22
N ASN A 179 10.38 -2.31 15.50
CA ASN A 179 11.62 -2.34 14.70
C ASN A 179 11.54 -3.20 13.43
N THR A 180 10.41 -3.88 13.18
CA THR A 180 10.21 -4.80 12.05
C THR A 180 9.43 -4.15 10.90
N LEU A 181 8.59 -3.15 11.21
CA LEU A 181 7.66 -2.52 10.26
C LEU A 181 8.14 -1.16 9.71
N ILE A 182 9.38 -0.77 10.01
CA ILE A 182 10.00 0.50 9.59
C ILE A 182 11.15 0.22 8.62
#